data_AF-A0A257XPV2-F1
#
_entry.id   AF-A0A257XPV2-F1
#
_cell.length_a   1.000
_cell.length_b   1.000
_cell.length_c   1.000
_cell.angle_alpha   90.00
_cell.angle_beta   90.00
_cell.angle_gamma   90.00
#
_symmetry.space_group_name_H-M   'P 1'
#
loop_
_entity.id
_entity.type
_entity.pdbx_description
1 polymer ?
#
loop_
_entity_poly.entity_id
_entity_poly.type
_entity_poly.pdbx_seq_one_letter_code
_entity_poly.pdbx_strand_id
1 'polypeptide(L)' 'MNAEQRSAMVLGMVERLEQRLAESPKDLDGWLRLARAWRVLGDEDKVRAALASARTAFAGDADSTARIDATAKELGVAG' A
#
# COMPACT_ATOMS: atom_id res chain seq x y z
N MET A 1 5.82 3.13 -26.54
CA MET A 1 5.67 3.35 -25.08
C MET A 1 6.73 2.53 -24.36
N ASN A 2 7.79 3.19 -23.89
CA ASN A 2 8.88 2.55 -23.16
C ASN A 2 8.45 2.18 -21.73
N ALA A 3 9.15 1.23 -21.11
CA ALA A 3 8.85 0.74 -19.76
C ALA A 3 8.84 1.89 -18.73
N GLU A 4 9.80 2.82 -18.83
CA GLU A 4 9.93 3.97 -17.92
C GLU A 4 8.73 4.91 -17.97
N GLN A 5 8.18 5.16 -19.16
CA GLN A 5 6.98 6.01 -19.32
C GLN A 5 5.75 5.38 -18.66
N ARG A 6 5.66 4.04 -18.64
CA ARG A 6 4.57 3.33 -17.94
C ARG A 6 4.77 3.39 -16.43
N SER A 7 6.01 3.22 -15.95
CA SER A 7 6.33 3.34 -14.52
C SER A 7 6.02 4.73 -13.98
N ALA A 8 6.34 5.80 -14.72
CA ALA A 8 6.02 7.17 -14.31
C ALA A 8 4.51 7.44 -14.24
N MET A 9 3.72 6.88 -15.18
CA MET A 9 2.25 6.99 -15.12
C MET A 9 1.67 6.23 -13.93
N VAL A 10 2.17 5.01 -13.66
CA VAL A 10 1.73 4.19 -12.52
C VAL A 10 2.09 4.89 -11.22
N LEU A 11 3.30 5.45 -11.09
CA LEU A 11 3.73 6.20 -9.92
C LEU A 11 2.72 7.31 -9.57
N GLY A 12 2.38 8.18 -10.53
CA GLY A 12 1.43 9.25 -10.28
C GLY A 12 0.00 8.77 -9.94
N MET A 13 -0.41 7.58 -10.42
CA MET A 13 -1.69 6.98 -10.03
C MET A 13 -1.66 6.43 -8.59
N VAL A 14 -0.53 5.83 -8.20
CA VAL A 14 -0.29 5.26 -6.88
C VAL A 14 -0.18 6.36 -5.83
N GLU A 15 0.52 7.46 -6.11
CA GLU A 15 0.58 8.63 -5.23
C GLU A 15 -0.80 9.27 -5.02
N ARG A 16 -1.60 9.41 -6.08
CA ARG A 16 -2.99 9.88 -5.94
C ARG A 16 -3.85 8.92 -5.12
N LEU A 17 -3.59 7.61 -5.19
CA LEU A 17 -4.27 6.64 -4.36
C LEU A 17 -3.87 6.80 -2.89
N GLU A 18 -2.58 6.97 -2.60
CA GLU A 18 -2.05 7.25 -1.25
C GLU A 18 -2.73 8.48 -0.63
N GLN A 19 -2.83 9.58 -1.36
CA GLN A 19 -3.50 10.80 -0.90
C GLN A 19 -4.98 10.57 -0.57
N ARG A 20 -5.73 9.89 -1.46
CA ARG A 20 -7.14 9.59 -1.21
C ARG A 20 -7.35 8.68 -0.01
N LEU A 21 -6.44 7.72 0.21
CA LEU A 21 -6.51 6.83 1.37
C LEU A 21 -6.15 7.56 2.67
N ALA A 22 -5.29 8.58 2.62
CA ALA A 22 -5.06 9.45 3.77
C ALA A 22 -6.33 10.24 4.15
N GLU A 23 -7.13 10.67 3.18
CA GLU A 23 -8.42 11.35 3.42
C GLU A 23 -9.55 10.38 3.81
N SER A 24 -9.52 9.16 3.26
CA SER A 24 -10.50 8.10 3.54
C SER A 24 -9.80 6.83 4.04
N PRO A 25 -9.32 6.84 5.30
CA PRO A 25 -8.46 5.77 5.82
C PRO A 25 -9.17 4.43 6.01
N LYS A 26 -10.51 4.42 5.99
CA LYS A 26 -11.35 3.23 6.17
C LYS A 26 -11.54 2.40 4.89
N ASP A 27 -10.52 2.34 4.05
CA ASP A 27 -10.47 1.50 2.85
C ASP A 27 -9.30 0.51 2.93
N LEU A 28 -9.56 -0.67 3.52
CA LEU A 28 -8.55 -1.70 3.71
C LEU A 28 -8.02 -2.20 2.36
N ASP A 29 -8.92 -2.55 1.43
CA ASP A 29 -8.55 -3.07 0.12
C ASP A 29 -7.74 -2.06 -0.69
N GLY A 30 -8.06 -0.76 -0.57
CA GLY A 30 -7.26 0.33 -1.12
C GLY A 30 -5.83 0.36 -0.59
N TRP A 31 -5.64 0.25 0.73
CA TRP A 31 -4.31 0.18 1.34
C TRP A 31 -3.51 -1.05 0.91
N LEU A 32 -4.14 -2.24 0.87
CA LEU A 32 -3.48 -3.47 0.43
C LEU A 32 -3.07 -3.38 -1.05
N ARG A 33 -3.91 -2.76 -1.88
CA ARG A 33 -3.61 -2.48 -3.28
C ARG A 33 -2.46 -1.50 -3.43
N LEU A 34 -2.41 -0.45 -2.60
CA LEU A 34 -1.32 0.53 -2.59
C LEU A 34 0.02 -0.15 -2.29
N ALA A 35 0.07 -0.98 -1.24
CA ALA A 35 1.25 -1.75 -0.88
C ALA A 35 1.73 -2.67 -2.01
N ARG A 36 0.82 -3.40 -2.67
CA ARG A 36 1.14 -4.26 -3.81
C ARG A 36 1.66 -3.46 -5.02
N ALA A 37 1.10 -2.28 -5.28
CA ALA A 37 1.55 -1.42 -6.37
C ALA A 37 2.98 -0.91 -6.14
N TRP A 38 3.29 -0.46 -4.93
CA TRP A 38 4.65 -0.06 -4.55
C TRP A 38 5.64 -1.23 -4.67
N ARG A 39 5.22 -2.45 -4.33
CA ARG A 39 6.07 -3.64 -4.50
C ARG A 39 6.41 -3.90 -5.96
N VAL A 40 5.46 -3.72 -6.88
CA VAL A 40 5.69 -3.87 -8.33
C VAL A 40 6.65 -2.78 -8.85
N LEU A 41 6.59 -1.58 -8.28
CA LEU A 41 7.53 -0.49 -8.58
C LEU A 41 8.92 -0.70 -7.94
N GLY A 42 9.08 -1.69 -7.07
CA GLY A 42 10.34 -2.00 -6.38
C GLY A 42 10.64 -1.11 -5.17
N ASP A 43 9.68 -0.27 -4.75
CA ASP A 43 9.87 0.67 -3.64
C ASP A 43 9.38 0.05 -2.32
N GLU A 44 10.26 -0.68 -1.66
CA GLU A 44 9.95 -1.40 -0.42
C GLU A 44 9.60 -0.48 0.75
N ASP A 45 10.22 0.70 0.83
CA ASP A 45 9.94 1.68 1.87
C ASP A 45 8.51 2.18 1.78
N LYS A 46 8.04 2.44 0.56
CA LYS A 46 6.64 2.79 0.31
C LYS A 46 5.66 1.65 0.59
N VAL A 47 6.04 0.39 0.38
CA VAL A 47 5.22 -0.76 0.82
C VAL A 47 5.04 -0.72 2.34
N ARG A 48 6.13 -0.56 3.10
CA ARG A 48 6.08 -0.50 4.57
C ARG A 48 5.22 0.67 5.05
N ALA A 49 5.40 1.85 4.46
CA ALA A 49 4.64 3.05 4.80
C ALA A 49 3.13 2.85 4.57
N ALA A 50 2.73 2.29 3.43
CA ALA A 50 1.33 2.00 3.12
C ALA A 50 0.70 1.05 4.16
N LEU A 51 1.40 -0.04 4.52
CA LEU A 51 0.91 -1.00 5.49
C LEU A 51 0.87 -0.42 6.92
N ALA A 52 1.81 0.45 7.29
CA ALA A 52 1.79 1.14 8.57
C ALA A 52 0.61 2.11 8.70
N SER A 53 0.33 2.89 7.65
CA SER A 53 -0.84 3.77 7.56
C SER A 53 -2.14 2.95 7.66
N ALA A 54 -2.20 1.81 6.97
CA ALA A 54 -3.33 0.88 7.08
C ALA A 54 -3.51 0.37 8.51
N ARG A 55 -2.44 -0.08 9.19
CA ARG A 55 -2.54 -0.56 10.59
C ARG A 55 -3.04 0.54 11.51
N THR A 56 -2.62 1.78 11.29
CA THR A 56 -3.07 2.94 12.08
C THR A 56 -4.54 3.23 11.83
N ALA A 57 -4.98 3.21 10.57
CA ALA A 57 -6.36 3.43 10.18
C ALA A 57 -7.34 2.38 10.72
N PHE A 58 -6.87 1.14 10.84
CA PHE A 58 -7.62 -0.01 11.33
C PHE A 58 -7.20 -0.45 12.74
N ALA A 59 -6.56 0.44 13.50
CA ALA A 59 -6.20 0.15 14.88
C ALA A 59 -7.46 -0.19 15.69
N GLY A 60 -7.47 -1.36 16.33
CA GLY A 60 -8.63 -1.88 17.06
C GLY A 60 -9.53 -2.82 16.25
N ASP A 61 -9.31 -2.97 14.94
CA ASP A 61 -9.97 -3.97 14.10
C ASP A 61 -8.99 -5.14 13.88
N ALA A 62 -9.19 -6.22 14.64
CA ALA A 62 -8.28 -7.37 14.67
C ALA A 62 -8.24 -8.10 13.32
N ASP A 63 -9.39 -8.27 12.65
CA ASP A 63 -9.49 -8.93 11.36
C ASP A 63 -8.75 -8.14 10.26
N SER A 64 -8.94 -6.83 10.24
CA SER A 64 -8.27 -5.93 9.29
C SER A 64 -6.76 -5.91 9.55
N THR A 65 -6.34 -5.81 10.81
CA THR A 65 -4.93 -5.84 11.19
C THR A 65 -4.28 -7.16 10.77
N ALA A 66 -4.94 -8.30 11.00
CA ALA A 66 -4.45 -9.61 10.58
C ALA A 66 -4.29 -9.72 9.05
N ARG A 67 -5.22 -9.14 8.26
CA ARG A 67 -5.10 -9.07 6.79
C ARG A 67 -3.92 -8.20 6.34
N ILE A 68 -3.67 -7.09 7.04
CA ILE A 68 -2.52 -6.23 6.77
C ILE A 68 -1.21 -6.97 7.08
N ASP A 69 -1.13 -7.66 8.21
CA ASP A 69 0.01 -8.47 8.60
C ASP A 69 0.30 -9.61 7.61
N ALA A 70 -0.76 -10.29 7.15
CA ALA A 70 -0.65 -11.33 6.13
C ALA A 70 -0.08 -10.75 4.82
N THR A 71 -0.60 -9.60 4.39
CA THR A 71 -0.09 -8.91 3.19
C THR A 71 1.37 -8.48 3.36
N ALA A 72 1.77 -8.01 4.54
CA ALA A 72 3.16 -7.66 4.83
C ALA A 72 4.10 -8.87 4.65
N LYS A 73 3.68 -10.05 5.13
CA LYS A 73 4.43 -11.31 4.97
C LYS A 73 4.48 -11.75 3.50
N GLU A 74 3.37 -11.69 2.77
CA GLU A 74 3.30 -12.03 1.34
C GLU A 74 4.26 -11.16 0.52
N LEU A 75 4.36 -9.87 0.84
CA LEU A 75 5.22 -8.93 0.12
C LEU A 75 6.69 -8.99 0.55
N GLY A 76 7.02 -9.79 1.57
CA GLY A 76 8.38 -9.94 2.08
C GLY A 76 8.89 -8.73 2.86
N VAL A 77 7.99 -7.89 3.38
CA VAL A 77 8.33 -6.67 4.13
C VAL A 77 7.97 -6.75 5.61
N ALA A 78 7.55 -7.93 6.07
CA ALA A 78 7.38 -8.21 7.48
C ALA A 78 8.76 -8.29 8.14
N GLY A 79 9.14 -7.23 8.85
CA GLY A 79 10.35 -7.11 9.65
C GLY A 79 10.02 -6.55 11.02
#